data_AF-A0A0V0QZL7-F1
#
_entry.id   AF-A0A0V0QZL7-F1
#
_cell.length_a   1.000
_cell.length_b   1.000
_cell.length_c   1.000
_cell.angle_alpha   90.00
_cell.angle_beta   90.00
_cell.angle_gamma   90.00
#
_symmetry.space_group_name_H-M   'P 1'
#
loop_
_entity.id
_entity.type
_entity.pdbx_description
1 polymer ?
#
loop_
_entity_poly.entity_id
_entity_poly.type
_entity_poly.pdbx_seq_one_letter_code
_entity_poly.pdbx_strand_id
1 'polypeptide(L)'
;MRKNHNFTDEQFENLQHQKHKMMAYCIMAIRDKLDPIQGAYTLLGFDYIWDENFKLKIIEINTVPELSGKLSAQKYVYPKLIQSTLDLIIDTLQEPSKTWEKWKNPNKLELGNWEIIINESQNYNVLDQYKIKN
;
A
#
# COMPACT_ATOMS: atom_id res chain seq x y z
N MET A 1 -16.88 2.78 15.61
CA MET A 1 -15.77 2.11 16.32
C MET A 1 -15.15 2.99 17.39
N ARG A 2 -14.57 4.17 17.08
CA ARG A 2 -13.93 5.06 18.09
C ARG A 2 -14.80 5.40 19.32
N LYS A 3 -16.08 5.76 19.12
CA LYS A 3 -16.95 6.23 20.23
C LYS A 3 -17.58 5.14 21.10
N ASN A 4 -17.60 3.87 20.66
CA ASN A 4 -18.37 2.81 21.33
C ASN A 4 -17.51 1.75 22.04
N HIS A 5 -16.17 1.78 21.89
CA HIS A 5 -15.27 0.73 22.39
C HIS A 5 -13.98 1.24 23.07
N ASN A 6 -13.88 2.53 23.46
CA ASN A 6 -12.64 3.12 24.01
C ASN A 6 -11.39 2.85 23.15
N PHE A 7 -11.56 2.83 21.83
CA PHE A 7 -10.49 2.51 20.90
C PHE A 7 -9.54 3.72 20.78
N THR A 8 -8.32 3.56 21.27
CA THR A 8 -7.30 4.62 21.34
C THR A 8 -6.64 4.85 19.98
N ASP A 9 -6.01 6.00 19.81
CA ASP A 9 -5.25 6.30 18.60
C ASP A 9 -4.04 5.37 18.44
N GLU A 10 -3.37 5.01 19.54
CA GLU A 10 -2.29 4.02 19.57
C GLU A 10 -2.76 2.65 19.06
N GLN A 11 -3.95 2.19 19.47
CA GLN A 11 -4.51 0.94 18.97
C GLN A 11 -4.77 1.01 17.46
N PHE A 12 -5.26 2.15 16.96
CA PHE A 12 -5.49 2.35 15.53
C PHE A 12 -4.19 2.37 14.73
N GLU A 13 -3.16 3.05 15.23
CA GLU A 13 -1.82 3.07 14.64
C GLU A 13 -1.24 1.65 14.59
N ASN A 14 -1.41 0.86 15.65
CA ASN A 14 -0.98 -0.53 15.67
C ASN A 14 -1.72 -1.39 14.62
N LEU A 15 -3.01 -1.15 14.36
CA LEU A 15 -3.71 -1.85 13.27
C LEU A 15 -3.12 -1.50 11.89
N GLN A 16 -2.82 -0.21 11.65
CA GLN A 16 -2.19 0.23 10.39
C GLN A 16 -0.79 -0.37 10.23
N HIS A 17 -0.01 -0.40 11.29
CA HIS A 17 1.33 -1.00 11.30
C HIS A 17 1.30 -2.49 10.98
N GLN A 18 0.38 -3.24 11.61
CA GLN A 18 0.17 -4.65 11.30
C GLN A 18 -0.20 -4.85 9.82
N LYS A 19 -1.09 -4.00 9.28
CA LYS A 19 -1.49 -4.01 7.86
C LYS A 19 -0.31 -3.78 6.94
N HIS A 20 0.50 -2.73 7.14
CA HIS A 20 1.66 -2.44 6.29
C HIS A 20 2.72 -3.54 6.36
N LYS A 21 3.00 -4.05 7.56
CA LYS A 21 3.91 -5.18 7.76
C LYS A 21 3.46 -6.39 6.97
N MET A 22 2.18 -6.73 7.04
CA MET A 22 1.63 -7.90 6.36
C MET A 22 1.67 -7.73 4.82
N MET A 23 1.27 -6.56 4.30
CA MET A 23 1.40 -6.23 2.87
C MET A 23 2.84 -6.41 2.38
N ALA A 24 3.79 -5.84 3.11
CA ALA A 24 5.20 -5.91 2.74
C ALA A 24 5.71 -7.35 2.75
N TYR A 25 5.32 -8.19 3.72
CA TYR A 25 5.69 -9.61 3.71
C TYR A 25 5.16 -10.33 2.48
N CYS A 26 3.90 -10.11 2.10
CA CYS A 26 3.32 -10.76 0.92
C CYS A 26 4.05 -10.38 -0.37
N ILE A 27 4.32 -9.09 -0.57
CA ILE A 27 5.02 -8.63 -1.77
C ILE A 27 6.47 -9.13 -1.79
N MET A 28 7.18 -9.04 -0.65
CA MET A 28 8.57 -9.49 -0.57
C MET A 28 8.70 -11.01 -0.75
N ALA A 29 7.73 -11.81 -0.29
CA ALA A 29 7.73 -13.26 -0.46
C ALA A 29 7.63 -13.72 -1.92
N ILE A 30 7.09 -12.88 -2.80
CA ILE A 30 6.98 -13.16 -4.24
C ILE A 30 7.92 -12.31 -5.09
N ARG A 31 8.74 -11.44 -4.48
CA ARG A 31 9.59 -10.45 -5.18
C ARG A 31 10.38 -11.07 -6.33
N ASP A 32 11.06 -12.19 -6.08
CA ASP A 32 11.92 -12.83 -7.07
C ASP A 32 11.14 -13.57 -8.18
N LYS A 33 9.81 -13.63 -8.06
CA LYS A 33 8.89 -14.18 -9.08
C LYS A 33 8.15 -13.08 -9.83
N LEU A 34 8.26 -11.82 -9.41
CA LEU A 34 7.68 -10.69 -10.14
C LEU A 34 8.57 -10.37 -11.34
N ASP A 35 7.96 -10.22 -12.51
CA ASP A 35 8.64 -9.75 -13.72
C ASP A 35 8.36 -8.25 -13.90
N PRO A 36 9.30 -7.36 -13.50
CA PRO A 36 9.05 -5.93 -13.54
C PRO A 36 9.13 -5.42 -14.98
N ILE A 37 7.97 -5.02 -15.53
CA ILE A 37 7.89 -4.38 -16.83
C ILE A 37 7.84 -2.86 -16.63
N GLN A 38 8.77 -2.13 -17.23
CA GLN A 38 8.77 -0.67 -17.16
C GLN A 38 7.47 -0.09 -17.72
N GLY A 39 6.82 0.77 -16.94
CA GLY A 39 5.53 1.36 -17.30
C GLY A 39 4.31 0.50 -16.95
N ALA A 40 4.51 -0.75 -16.51
CA ALA A 40 3.44 -1.55 -15.95
C ALA A 40 3.25 -1.26 -14.46
N TYR A 41 2.00 -1.31 -14.02
CA TYR A 41 1.63 -1.24 -12.61
C TYR A 41 0.46 -2.19 -12.35
N THR A 42 0.22 -2.51 -11.09
CA THR A 42 -0.93 -3.32 -10.69
C THR A 42 -1.55 -2.73 -9.43
N LEU A 43 -2.85 -2.50 -9.46
CA LEU A 43 -3.64 -2.15 -8.29
C LEU A 43 -4.14 -3.43 -7.63
N LEU A 44 -3.60 -3.75 -6.45
CA LEU A 44 -4.00 -4.94 -5.69
C LEU A 44 -5.07 -4.58 -4.65
N GLY A 45 -6.09 -5.42 -4.52
CA GLY A 45 -7.07 -5.40 -3.44
C GLY A 45 -6.70 -6.42 -2.37
N PHE A 46 -6.36 -5.97 -1.16
CA PHE A 46 -6.07 -6.86 -0.05
C PHE A 46 -7.27 -6.96 0.87
N ASP A 47 -7.73 -8.19 1.11
CA ASP A 47 -8.83 -8.47 2.02
C ASP A 47 -8.31 -9.01 3.34
N TYR A 48 -8.66 -8.31 4.41
CA TYR A 48 -8.18 -8.55 5.76
C TYR A 48 -9.32 -8.86 6.71
N ILE A 49 -8.99 -9.63 7.75
CA ILE A 49 -9.83 -9.76 8.93
C ILE A 49 -8.97 -9.61 10.18
N TRP A 50 -9.49 -8.86 11.15
CA TRP A 50 -8.95 -8.82 12.50
C TRP A 50 -9.76 -9.74 13.38
N ASP A 51 -9.08 -10.61 14.14
CA ASP A 51 -9.74 -11.45 15.13
C ASP A 51 -10.11 -10.66 16.40
N GLU A 52 -10.71 -11.34 17.38
CA GLU A 52 -11.13 -10.75 18.66
C GLU A 52 -9.99 -10.15 19.49
N ASN A 53 -8.74 -10.51 19.17
CA ASN A 53 -7.52 -9.99 19.81
C ASN A 53 -6.82 -8.94 18.94
N PHE A 54 -7.49 -8.42 17.90
CA PHE A 54 -6.93 -7.49 16.91
C PHE A 54 -5.67 -8.01 16.22
N LYS A 55 -5.56 -9.34 16.04
CA LYS A 55 -4.51 -9.91 15.19
C LYS A 55 -5.00 -9.96 13.75
N LEU A 56 -4.19 -9.40 12.86
CA LEU A 56 -4.46 -9.36 11.44
C LEU A 56 -4.27 -10.75 10.79
N LYS A 57 -5.24 -11.15 9.97
CA LYS A 57 -5.14 -12.29 9.04
C LYS A 57 -5.50 -11.82 7.63
N ILE A 58 -4.76 -12.31 6.63
CA ILE A 58 -5.13 -12.11 5.22
C ILE A 58 -6.14 -13.19 4.84
N ILE A 59 -7.17 -12.77 4.09
CA ILE A 59 -8.10 -13.67 3.41
C ILE A 59 -7.59 -13.92 2.01
N GLU A 60 -7.43 -12.86 1.21
CA GLU A 60 -6.99 -12.96 -0.18
C GLU A 60 -6.36 -11.66 -0.71
N ILE A 61 -5.73 -11.76 -1.88
CA ILE A 61 -5.17 -10.62 -2.63
C ILE A 61 -5.71 -10.71 -4.07
N ASN A 62 -6.53 -9.73 -4.44
CA ASN A 62 -7.15 -9.60 -5.75
C ASN A 62 -6.28 -8.73 -6.66
N THR A 63 -5.97 -9.22 -7.87
CA THR A 63 -5.18 -8.46 -8.86
C THR A 63 -6.00 -7.43 -9.64
N VAL A 64 -7.33 -7.51 -9.56
CA VAL A 64 -8.28 -6.58 -10.17
C VAL A 64 -9.43 -6.34 -9.19
N PRO A 65 -9.31 -5.37 -8.25
CA PRO A 65 -10.38 -5.10 -7.29
C PRO A 65 -11.64 -4.54 -7.98
N GLU A 66 -12.83 -4.90 -7.47
CA GLU A 66 -14.10 -4.37 -8.01
C GLU A 66 -14.29 -2.89 -7.65
N LEU A 67 -14.32 -2.02 -8.67
CA LEU A 67 -14.47 -0.57 -8.52
C LEU A 67 -15.85 -0.04 -8.96
N SER A 68 -16.90 -0.88 -8.94
CA SER A 68 -18.24 -0.54 -9.47
C SER A 68 -19.02 0.50 -8.65
N GLY A 69 -18.60 0.82 -7.41
CA GLY A 69 -19.10 1.96 -6.65
C GLY A 69 -20.55 1.85 -6.13
N LYS A 70 -21.00 0.64 -5.79
CA LYS A 70 -22.38 0.37 -5.35
C LYS A 70 -22.71 0.97 -3.98
N LEU A 71 -21.72 1.12 -3.09
CA LEU A 71 -21.90 1.65 -1.74
C LEU A 71 -21.65 3.16 -1.67
N SER A 72 -22.35 3.86 -0.76
CA SER A 72 -22.19 5.31 -0.57
C SER A 72 -20.75 5.72 -0.30
N ALA A 73 -20.02 4.97 0.55
CA ALA A 73 -18.61 5.22 0.84
C ALA A 73 -17.73 5.07 -0.41
N GLN A 74 -18.00 4.08 -1.26
CA GLN A 74 -17.21 3.82 -2.47
C GLN A 74 -17.29 4.99 -3.45
N LYS A 75 -18.43 5.69 -3.53
CA LYS A 75 -18.60 6.89 -4.37
C LYS A 75 -17.64 8.03 -4.00
N TYR A 76 -17.11 8.05 -2.78
CA TYR A 76 -16.14 9.05 -2.33
C TYR A 76 -14.70 8.53 -2.34
N VAL A 77 -14.51 7.22 -2.10
CA VAL A 77 -13.18 6.61 -2.01
C VAL A 77 -12.63 6.24 -3.38
N TYR A 78 -13.42 5.58 -4.23
CA TYR A 78 -12.92 5.04 -5.51
C TYR A 78 -12.47 6.12 -6.49
N PRO A 79 -13.20 7.25 -6.68
CA PRO A 79 -12.70 8.31 -7.56
C PRO A 79 -11.35 8.88 -7.10
N LYS A 80 -11.16 9.07 -5.78
CA LYS A 80 -9.90 9.56 -5.22
C LYS A 80 -8.77 8.55 -5.36
N LEU A 81 -9.07 7.27 -5.14
CA LEU A 81 -8.12 6.18 -5.35
C LEU A 81 -7.65 6.15 -6.80
N ILE A 82 -8.58 6.14 -7.75
CA ILE A 82 -8.25 6.09 -9.19
C ILE A 82 -7.46 7.33 -9.60
N GLN A 83 -7.93 8.52 -9.23
CA GLN A 83 -7.27 9.78 -9.58
C GLN A 83 -5.82 9.82 -9.06
N SER A 84 -5.62 9.63 -7.75
CA SER A 84 -4.27 9.66 -7.16
C SER A 84 -3.35 8.56 -7.69
N THR A 85 -3.91 7.40 -8.07
CA THR A 85 -3.14 6.33 -8.73
C THR A 85 -2.66 6.78 -10.10
N LEU A 86 -3.56 7.29 -10.94
CA LEU A 86 -3.24 7.74 -12.29
C LEU A 86 -2.26 8.91 -12.29
N ASP A 87 -2.46 9.90 -11.41
CA ASP A 87 -1.56 11.05 -11.27
C ASP A 87 -0.14 10.59 -10.90
N LEU A 88 -0.02 9.70 -9.91
CA LEU A 88 1.27 9.16 -9.48
C LEU A 88 1.98 8.37 -10.58
N ILE A 89 1.23 7.58 -11.35
CA ILE A 89 1.77 6.79 -12.48
C ILE A 89 2.20 7.71 -13.62
N ILE A 90 1.39 8.69 -13.98
CA ILE A 90 1.70 9.66 -15.03
C ILE A 90 2.95 10.44 -14.65
N ASP A 91 3.03 10.98 -13.44
CA ASP A 91 4.25 11.66 -12.98
C ASP A 91 5.45 10.70 -13.02
N THR A 92 5.31 9.50 -12.43
CA THR A 92 6.39 8.50 -12.41
C THR A 92 6.92 8.15 -13.81
N LEU A 93 6.03 8.10 -14.81
CA LEU A 93 6.32 7.62 -16.17
C LEU A 93 6.42 8.73 -17.22
N GLN A 94 6.24 10.00 -16.86
CA GLN A 94 6.40 11.12 -17.79
C GLN A 94 7.78 11.12 -18.46
N GLU A 95 8.80 10.69 -17.71
CA GLU A 95 10.15 10.43 -18.21
C GLU A 95 10.60 9.03 -17.73
N PRO A 96 10.28 7.95 -18.47
CA PRO A 96 10.49 6.58 -18.00
C PRO A 96 11.96 6.29 -17.63
N SER A 97 12.92 6.90 -18.34
CA SER A 97 14.36 6.76 -18.04
C SER A 97 14.76 7.33 -16.68
N LYS A 98 13.95 8.23 -16.10
CA LYS A 98 14.21 8.88 -14.81
C LYS A 98 13.36 8.32 -13.67
N THR A 99 12.55 7.29 -13.90
CA THR A 99 11.68 6.70 -12.87
C THR A 99 12.47 6.39 -11.58
N TRP A 100 13.63 5.73 -11.69
CA TRP A 100 14.46 5.42 -10.51
C TRP A 100 14.94 6.68 -9.76
N GLU A 101 15.32 7.74 -10.47
CA GLU A 101 15.78 9.01 -9.88
C GLU A 101 14.65 9.79 -9.20
N LYS A 102 13.44 9.76 -9.78
CA LYS A 102 12.24 10.34 -9.20
C LYS A 102 11.94 9.69 -7.84
N TRP A 103 11.94 8.36 -7.80
CA TRP A 103 11.64 7.60 -6.58
C TRP A 103 12.72 7.68 -5.49
N LYS A 104 13.95 8.13 -5.80
CA LYS A 104 14.94 8.51 -4.77
C LYS A 104 14.50 9.71 -3.91
N ASN A 105 13.58 10.53 -4.44
CA ASN A 105 13.07 11.73 -3.79
C ASN A 105 11.52 11.73 -3.79
N PRO A 106 10.87 10.75 -3.13
CA PRO A 106 9.42 10.58 -3.22
C PRO A 106 8.64 11.75 -2.60
N ASN A 107 9.27 12.57 -1.77
CA ASN A 107 8.72 13.82 -1.26
C ASN A 107 8.49 14.90 -2.33
N LYS A 108 9.04 14.71 -3.54
CA LYS A 108 8.77 15.54 -4.71
C LYS A 108 7.60 15.01 -5.56
N LEU A 109 7.09 13.81 -5.26
CA LEU A 109 5.96 13.21 -5.95
C LEU A 109 4.66 13.55 -5.20
N GLU A 110 3.58 13.74 -5.94
CA GLU A 110 2.24 13.86 -5.35
C GLU A 110 1.65 12.47 -5.10
N LEU A 111 1.89 11.92 -3.91
CA LEU A 111 1.40 10.59 -3.54
C LEU A 111 -0.12 10.55 -3.32
N GLY A 112 -0.77 11.69 -3.11
CA GLY A 112 -2.18 11.76 -2.74
C GLY A 112 -2.46 11.02 -1.42
N ASN A 113 -3.25 9.96 -1.46
CA ASN A 113 -3.57 9.13 -0.29
C ASN A 113 -2.71 7.85 -0.21
N TRP A 114 -1.69 7.72 -1.05
CA TRP A 114 -0.79 6.58 -1.03
C TRP A 114 0.29 6.73 0.04
N GLU A 115 0.63 5.61 0.67
CA GLU A 115 1.74 5.52 1.62
C GLU A 115 2.80 4.55 1.06
N ILE A 116 4.06 4.91 1.24
CA ILE A 116 5.18 4.08 0.80
C ILE A 116 5.49 3.04 1.88
N ILE A 117 5.34 1.77 1.56
CA ILE A 117 5.69 0.64 2.44
C ILE A 117 7.01 -0.05 2.04
N ILE A 118 7.37 0.05 0.75
CA ILE A 118 8.61 -0.45 0.16
C ILE A 118 9.04 0.55 -0.91
N ASN A 119 10.31 0.93 -0.94
CA ASN A 119 10.93 1.72 -1.99
C ASN A 119 12.37 1.27 -2.23
N GLU A 120 12.59 0.51 -3.30
CA GLU A 120 13.91 -0.05 -3.64
C GLU A 120 14.93 1.05 -3.99
N SER A 121 14.49 2.18 -4.56
CA SER A 121 15.40 3.27 -4.94
C SER A 121 16.03 3.99 -3.74
N GLN A 122 15.38 3.92 -2.58
CA GLN A 122 15.87 4.44 -1.31
C GLN A 122 16.37 3.33 -0.37
N ASN A 123 16.34 2.07 -0.80
CA ASN A 123 16.58 0.90 0.05
C ASN A 123 15.73 0.95 1.33
N TYR A 124 14.47 1.35 1.20
CA TYR A 124 13.52 1.46 2.30
C TYR A 124 12.53 0.29 2.25
N ASN A 125 12.36 -0.40 3.37
CA ASN A 125 11.31 -1.37 3.56
C ASN A 125 10.77 -1.29 5.00
N VAL A 126 9.45 -1.21 5.17
CA VAL A 126 8.83 -1.22 6.51
C VAL A 126 9.22 -2.47 7.33
N LEU A 127 9.65 -3.55 6.67
CA LEU A 127 10.14 -4.76 7.32
C LEU A 127 11.54 -4.64 7.93
N ASP A 128 12.33 -3.62 7.58
CA ASP A 128 13.72 -3.51 8.00
C ASP A 128 13.89 -3.47 9.52
N GLN A 129 12.92 -2.90 10.24
CA GLN A 129 12.87 -2.86 11.69
C GLN A 129 12.71 -4.24 12.37
N TYR A 130 12.31 -5.27 11.61
CA TYR A 130 12.10 -6.63 12.11
C TYR A 130 13.20 -7.60 11.71
N LYS A 131 14.24 -7.13 11.00
CA LYS A 131 15.40 -7.97 10.67
C LYS A 131 16.10 -8.38 11.96
N ILE A 132 16.32 -9.69 12.10
CA ILE A 132 17.14 -10.22 13.20
C ILE A 132 18.57 -9.75 12.93
N LYS A 133 19.16 -9.01 13.87
CA LYS A 133 20.58 -8.69 13.83
C LYS A 133 21.33 -9.98 14.19
N ASN A 134 22.04 -10.53 13.22
CA ASN A 134 23.02 -11.59 13.46
C ASN A 134 24.27 -11.01 14.11
#